data_AF-A0AA36GAG3-F1
#
_entry.id   AF-A0AA36GAG3-F1
#
_cell.length_a   1.000
_cell.length_b   1.000
_cell.length_c   1.000
_cell.angle_alpha   90.00
_cell.angle_beta   90.00
_cell.angle_gamma   90.00
#
_symmetry.space_group_name_H-M   'P 1'
#
loop_
_entity.id
_entity.type
_entity.pdbx_description
1 polymer ?
#
loop_
_entity_poly.entity_id
_entity_poly.type
_entity_poly.pdbx_seq_one_letter_code
_entity_poly.pdbx_strand_id
1 'polypeptide(L)'
;MAKKKSQRKPPPKNKNIVPLETQFNCPFCNHEKVCEVKMDRERNVGLVKCRVCLEDFQTKINYLSEAIDVYSDWIDACEKANAEPTKA
;
A
#
# COMPACT_ATOMS: atom_id res chain seq x y z
N MET A 1 39.43 43.04 -16.34
CA MET A 1 38.10 42.46 -16.03
C MET A 1 38.12 40.98 -16.39
N ALA A 2 37.94 40.06 -15.43
CA ALA A 2 37.53 38.68 -15.70
C ALA A 2 37.06 38.01 -14.40
N LYS A 3 35.76 38.14 -14.10
CA LYS A 3 35.12 37.51 -12.93
C LYS A 3 34.94 36.02 -13.24
N LYS A 4 35.85 35.17 -12.75
CA LYS A 4 35.84 33.72 -12.95
C LYS A 4 34.55 33.16 -12.34
N LYS A 5 33.56 32.82 -13.17
CA LYS A 5 32.30 32.19 -12.76
C LYS A 5 32.62 30.82 -12.17
N SER A 6 32.51 30.69 -10.85
CA SER A 6 32.47 29.40 -10.16
C SER A 6 31.30 28.59 -10.71
N GLN A 7 31.60 27.53 -11.48
CA GLN A 7 30.61 26.54 -11.89
C GLN A 7 30.18 25.75 -10.65
N ARG A 8 29.14 26.22 -9.97
CA ARG A 8 28.46 25.46 -8.92
C ARG A 8 27.82 24.23 -9.56
N LYS A 9 28.26 23.04 -9.16
CA LYS A 9 27.61 21.79 -9.56
C LYS A 9 26.14 21.83 -9.08
N PRO A 10 25.16 21.49 -9.93
CA PRO A 10 23.77 21.44 -9.50
C PRO A 10 23.60 20.43 -8.35
N PRO A 11 22.72 20.71 -7.38
CA PRO A 11 22.47 19.79 -6.27
C PRO A 11 22.03 18.42 -6.81
N PRO A 12 22.50 17.31 -6.21
CA PRO A 12 22.11 15.98 -6.65
C PRO A 12 20.59 15.85 -6.60
N LYS A 13 20.00 15.38 -7.70
CA LYS A 13 18.56 15.17 -7.83
C LYS A 13 18.11 14.24 -6.70
N ASN A 14 17.13 14.68 -5.92
CA ASN A 14 16.61 13.96 -4.76
C ASN A 14 16.08 12.60 -5.22
N LYS A 15 16.71 11.50 -4.78
CA LYS A 15 16.42 10.14 -5.27
C LYS A 15 15.24 9.45 -4.56
N ASN A 16 14.54 10.13 -3.67
CA ASN A 16 13.77 9.46 -2.61
C ASN A 16 12.25 9.54 -2.72
N ILE A 17 11.71 9.68 -3.94
CA ILE A 17 10.27 9.46 -4.18
C ILE A 17 10.18 8.23 -5.08
N VAL A 18 10.45 7.06 -4.50
CA VAL A 18 10.09 5.79 -5.15
C VAL A 18 8.61 5.56 -4.82
N PRO A 19 7.74 5.33 -5.81
CA PRO A 19 6.35 4.98 -5.55
C PRO A 19 6.29 3.75 -4.64
N LEU A 20 5.51 3.82 -3.56
CA LEU A 20 5.29 2.65 -2.72
C LEU A 20 4.68 1.52 -3.55
N GLU A 21 5.09 0.29 -3.26
CA GLU A 21 4.57 -0.88 -3.95
C GLU A 21 3.07 -1.03 -3.64
N THR A 22 2.28 -1.19 -4.70
CA THR A 22 0.81 -1.39 -4.62
C THR A 22 0.42 -2.84 -4.83
N GLN A 23 1.40 -3.74 -4.90
CA GLN A 23 1.23 -5.16 -5.14
C GLN A 23 1.72 -5.96 -3.94
N PHE A 24 0.80 -6.62 -3.26
CA PHE A 24 1.07 -7.41 -2.07
C PHE A 24 0.80 -8.90 -2.30
N ASN A 25 1.26 -9.73 -1.37
CA ASN A 25 1.04 -11.17 -1.40
C ASN A 25 -0.34 -11.49 -0.84
N CYS A 26 -1.01 -12.55 -1.31
CA CYS A 26 -2.32 -12.92 -0.78
C CYS A 26 -2.19 -13.87 0.43
N PRO A 27 -2.83 -13.60 1.58
CA PRO A 27 -2.79 -14.48 2.75
C PRO A 27 -3.55 -15.81 2.53
N PHE A 28 -4.42 -15.89 1.52
CA PHE A 28 -5.23 -17.08 1.24
C PHE A 28 -4.60 -18.02 0.22
N CYS A 29 -4.21 -17.49 -0.94
CA CYS A 29 -3.69 -18.31 -2.05
C CYS A 29 -2.16 -18.28 -2.16
N ASN A 30 -1.47 -17.53 -1.29
CA ASN A 30 -0.01 -17.46 -1.18
C ASN A 30 0.74 -17.11 -2.49
N HIS A 31 0.04 -16.55 -3.47
CA HIS A 31 0.65 -16.00 -4.68
C HIS A 31 1.24 -14.62 -4.39
N GLU A 32 2.40 -14.34 -4.98
CA GLU A 32 3.11 -13.07 -4.78
C GLU A 32 2.57 -11.97 -5.70
N LYS A 33 2.51 -10.73 -5.19
CA LYS A 33 2.16 -9.52 -5.98
C LYS A 33 0.83 -9.60 -6.74
N VAL A 34 -0.14 -10.36 -6.22
CA VAL A 34 -1.46 -10.55 -6.83
C VAL A 34 -2.55 -9.66 -6.25
N CYS A 35 -2.32 -9.10 -5.07
CA CYS A 35 -3.29 -8.24 -4.39
C CYS A 35 -3.18 -6.82 -4.91
N GLU A 36 -4.27 -6.30 -5.45
CA GLU A 36 -4.41 -4.92 -5.93
C GLU A 36 -5.16 -4.11 -4.89
N VAL A 37 -4.60 -2.94 -4.53
CA VAL A 37 -5.22 -2.01 -3.59
C VAL A 37 -5.74 -0.78 -4.34
N LYS A 38 -7.03 -0.46 -4.14
CA LYS A 38 -7.69 0.73 -4.66
C LYS A 38 -8.09 1.64 -3.50
N MET A 39 -7.55 2.86 -3.50
CA MET A 39 -7.85 3.89 -2.51
C MET A 39 -8.92 4.85 -3.05
N ASP A 40 -10.12 4.79 -2.53
CA ASP A 40 -11.19 5.76 -2.77
C ASP A 40 -11.18 6.82 -1.66
N ARG A 41 -10.49 7.94 -1.94
CA ARG A 41 -10.34 9.06 -0.98
C ARG A 41 -11.61 9.89 -0.85
N GLU A 42 -12.50 9.87 -1.84
CA GLU A 42 -13.77 10.60 -1.76
C GLU A 42 -14.70 9.96 -0.73
N ARG A 43 -14.70 8.61 -0.71
CA ARG A 43 -15.52 7.83 0.22
C ARG A 43 -14.77 7.44 1.50
N ASN A 44 -13.48 7.76 1.60
CA ASN A 44 -12.61 7.32 2.70
C ASN A 44 -12.61 5.80 2.85
N VAL A 45 -12.54 5.09 1.72
CA VAL A 45 -12.57 3.63 1.64
C VAL A 45 -11.33 3.10 0.92
N GLY A 46 -10.66 2.13 1.53
CA GLY A 46 -9.64 1.31 0.89
C GLY A 46 -10.21 -0.05 0.54
N LEU A 47 -9.99 -0.53 -0.69
CA LEU A 47 -10.37 -1.86 -1.15
C LEU A 47 -9.15 -2.63 -1.58
N VAL A 48 -8.97 -3.84 -1.07
CA VAL A 48 -7.96 -4.79 -1.52
C VAL A 48 -8.65 -5.97 -2.18
N LYS A 49 -8.11 -6.42 -3.32
CA LYS A 49 -8.64 -7.58 -4.05
C LYS A 49 -7.52 -8.48 -4.55
N CYS A 50 -7.64 -9.78 -4.33
CA CYS A 50 -6.75 -10.76 -4.95
C CYS A 50 -7.23 -11.12 -6.36
N ARG A 51 -6.33 -11.10 -7.35
CA ARG A 51 -6.66 -11.52 -8.73
C ARG A 51 -6.79 -13.02 -8.93
N VAL A 52 -6.29 -13.83 -7.98
CA VAL A 52 -6.25 -15.29 -8.09
C VAL A 52 -7.41 -15.94 -7.35
N CYS A 53 -7.53 -15.75 -6.04
CA CYS A 53 -8.62 -16.32 -5.24
C CYS A 53 -9.90 -15.46 -5.26
N LEU A 54 -9.87 -14.27 -5.86
CA LEU A 54 -10.98 -13.33 -5.97
C LEU A 54 -11.52 -12.77 -4.65
N GLU A 55 -10.88 -13.09 -3.52
CA GLU A 55 -11.21 -12.52 -2.22
C GLU A 55 -10.97 -11.00 -2.22
N ASP A 56 -11.90 -10.27 -1.61
CA ASP A 56 -11.83 -8.82 -1.47
C ASP A 56 -12.14 -8.38 -0.04
N PHE A 57 -11.53 -7.27 0.35
CA PHE A 57 -11.71 -6.68 1.66
C PHE A 57 -11.76 -5.17 1.58
N GLN A 58 -12.60 -4.58 2.43
CA GLN A 58 -12.83 -3.15 2.47
C GLN A 58 -12.58 -2.63 3.88
N THR A 59 -11.73 -1.61 4.00
CA THR A 59 -11.48 -0.89 5.25
C THR A 59 -11.69 0.61 5.09
N LYS A 60 -11.85 1.32 6.21
CA LYS A 60 -11.91 2.78 6.23
C LYS A 60 -10.50 3.34 6.19
N ILE A 61 -10.26 4.31 5.32
CA ILE A 61 -8.97 4.99 5.21
C ILE A 61 -9.10 6.46 5.61
N ASN A 62 -7.99 7.09 5.97
CA ASN A 62 -7.90 8.52 6.18
C ASN A 62 -6.96 9.15 5.14
N TYR A 63 -6.63 10.44 5.26
CA TYR A 63 -5.76 11.14 4.31
C TYR A 63 -4.29 10.66 4.36
N LEU A 64 -3.84 10.21 5.53
CA LEU A 64 -2.47 9.73 5.76
C LEU A 64 -2.33 8.24 5.42
N SER A 65 -3.43 7.51 5.26
CA SER A 65 -3.40 6.08 4.97
C SER A 65 -2.73 5.80 3.63
N GLU A 66 -1.89 4.79 3.56
CA GLU A 66 -1.24 4.30 2.35
C GLU A 66 -1.79 2.92 1.96
N ALA A 67 -1.41 2.42 0.77
CA ALA A 67 -1.89 1.13 0.29
C ALA A 67 -1.49 -0.03 1.22
N ILE A 68 -0.35 0.11 1.91
CA ILE A 68 0.14 -0.86 2.89
C ILE A 68 -0.75 -0.91 4.14
N ASP A 69 -1.33 0.21 4.57
CA ASP A 69 -2.22 0.23 5.73
C ASP A 69 -3.47 -0.61 5.48
N VAL A 70 -4.05 -0.51 4.27
CA VAL A 70 -5.20 -1.33 3.86
C VAL A 70 -4.85 -2.81 3.82
N TYR A 71 -3.64 -3.14 3.38
CA TYR A 71 -3.17 -4.52 3.36
C TYR A 71 -2.96 -5.06 4.78
N SER A 72 -2.35 -4.29 5.68
CA SER A 72 -2.17 -4.66 7.09
C SER A 72 -3.51 -4.86 7.80
N ASP A 73 -4.46 -3.94 7.62
CA ASP A 73 -5.83 -4.06 8.15
C ASP A 73 -6.51 -5.36 7.69
N TRP A 74 -6.26 -5.78 6.45
CA TRP A 74 -6.80 -7.03 5.91
C TRP A 74 -6.19 -8.25 6.60
N ILE A 75 -4.87 -8.26 6.83
CA ILE A 75 -4.19 -9.33 7.57
C ILE A 75 -4.74 -9.41 9.00
N ASP A 76 -4.80 -8.29 9.72
CA ASP A 76 -5.32 -8.23 11.08
C ASP A 76 -6.78 -8.72 11.16
N ALA A 77 -7.60 -8.36 10.17
CA ALA A 77 -8.98 -8.83 10.09
C ALA A 77 -9.06 -10.35 9.85
N CYS A 78 -8.18 -10.91 9.01
CA CYS A 78 -8.10 -12.36 8.78
C CYS A 78 -7.65 -13.09 10.05
N GLU A 79 -6.62 -12.60 10.73
CA GLU A 79 -6.14 -13.17 11.99
C GLU A 79 -7.21 -13.13 13.07
N LYS A 80 -7.92 -12.00 13.21
CA LYS A 80 -9.01 -11.85 14.16
C LYS A 80 -10.17 -12.81 13.88
N ALA A 81 -10.54 -12.99 12.62
CA ALA A 81 -11.58 -13.94 12.23
C ALA A 81 -11.20 -15.40 12.55
N ASN A 82 -9.90 -15.72 12.50
CA ASN A 82 -9.39 -17.04 12.86
C ASN A 82 -9.21 -17.23 14.38
N ALA A 83 -8.93 -16.14 15.12
CA ALA A 83 -8.72 -16.16 16.57
C ALA A 83 -10.01 -16.19 17.39
N GLU A 84 -11.14 -15.81 16.81
CA GLU A 84 -12.48 -16.00 17.39
C GLU A 84 -13.02 -17.36 16.89
N PRO A 85 -12.70 -18.50 17.55
CA PRO A 85 -13.32 -19.76 17.19
C PRO A 85 -14.82 -19.57 17.36
N THR A 86 -15.55 -19.76 16.27
CA THR A 86 -17.01 -19.87 16.21
C THR A 86 -17.61 -20.21 17.57
N LYS A 87 -18.33 -19.28 18.19
CA LYS A 87 -19.35 -19.62 19.19
C LYS A 87 -20.34 -20.54 18.47
N ALA A 88 -20.13 -21.84 18.62
CA ALA A 88 -21.11 -22.88 18.38
C ALA A 88 -22.12 -22.88 19.54
#